data_AF-A0A381B277-F1
#
_entry.id   AF-A0A381B277-F1
#
_cell.length_a   1.000
_cell.length_b   1.000
_cell.length_c   1.000
_cell.angle_alpha   90.00
_cell.angle_beta   90.00
_cell.angle_gamma   90.00
#
_symmetry.space_group_name_H-M   'P 1'
#
loop_
_entity.id
_entity.type
_entity.pdbx_description
1 polymer ?
#
loop_
_entity_poly.entity_id
_entity_poly.type
_entity_poly.pdbx_seq_one_letter_code
_entity_poly.pdbx_strand_id
1 'polypeptide(L)'
;MINLRLAALAGSITLALASPALSAEFGKPVMMQAVAVKTARQSNPLLYKLWSDLINKNEEHFASTGHSNPPESILFNEYSSAGRTILVSTIFLNQFCDAGPNSATSTALYASCPLRVAVVSGAEIQTVKNAKACFLDARPGSVLDLDPPPAGPDPKTTGTYSNLITKGNSIAVSTLQSDHAQPECAVTVPF
;
A
#
# COMPACT_ATOMS: atom_id res chain seq x y z
N MET A 1 16.03 62.45 1.03
CA MET A 1 15.30 61.43 1.83
C MET A 1 14.76 60.39 0.88
N ILE A 2 15.43 59.24 0.77
CA ILE A 2 15.12 58.17 -0.20
C ILE A 2 14.31 57.10 0.53
N ASN A 3 13.08 56.86 0.08
CA ASN A 3 12.21 55.78 0.57
C ASN A 3 12.56 54.48 -0.16
N LEU A 4 13.16 53.51 0.55
CA LEU A 4 13.37 52.16 0.06
C LEU A 4 12.13 51.32 0.43
N ARG A 5 11.32 50.92 -0.56
CA ARG A 5 10.28 49.91 -0.37
C ARG A 5 10.88 48.52 -0.60
N LEU A 6 10.99 47.72 0.46
CA LEU A 6 11.26 46.29 0.38
C LEU A 6 10.06 45.58 -0.24
N ALA A 7 10.22 45.05 -1.45
CA ALA A 7 9.31 44.07 -2.02
C ALA A 7 9.75 42.67 -1.55
N ALA A 8 9.09 42.14 -0.54
CA ALA A 8 9.27 40.75 -0.13
C ALA A 8 8.55 39.84 -1.13
N LEU A 9 9.29 39.32 -2.11
CA LEU A 9 8.86 38.18 -2.92
C LEU A 9 8.95 36.92 -2.05
N ALA A 10 7.87 36.62 -1.33
CA ALA A 10 7.68 35.31 -0.72
C ALA A 10 7.30 34.33 -1.84
N GLY A 11 8.31 33.79 -2.52
CA GLY A 11 8.14 32.70 -3.47
C GLY A 11 7.64 31.46 -2.73
N SER A 12 6.43 31.02 -3.07
CA SER A 12 5.89 29.74 -2.62
C SER A 12 6.84 28.62 -3.04
N ILE A 13 7.53 28.03 -2.07
CA ILE A 13 8.28 26.79 -2.29
C ILE A 13 7.23 25.69 -2.46
N THR A 14 6.84 25.42 -3.70
CA THR A 14 6.14 24.19 -4.03
C THR A 14 7.14 23.05 -3.86
N LEU A 15 7.11 22.40 -2.69
CA LEU A 15 7.73 21.09 -2.53
C LEU A 15 7.01 20.13 -3.47
N ALA A 16 7.55 19.97 -4.68
CA ALA A 16 7.25 18.82 -5.51
C ALA A 16 7.63 17.60 -4.68
N LEU A 17 6.63 16.90 -4.16
CA LEU A 17 6.75 15.53 -3.70
C LEU A 17 7.20 14.72 -4.91
N ALA A 18 8.50 14.70 -5.17
CA ALA A 18 9.10 13.63 -5.92
C ALA A 18 8.96 12.40 -5.03
N SER A 19 7.80 11.73 -5.12
CA SER A 19 7.76 10.29 -4.91
C SER A 19 8.96 9.76 -5.70
N PRO A 20 9.90 9.01 -5.10
CA PRO A 20 10.84 8.27 -5.91
C PRO A 20 9.97 7.34 -6.74
N ALA A 21 9.70 7.75 -7.99
CA ALA A 21 9.08 6.92 -8.98
C ALA A 21 10.10 5.80 -9.20
N LEU A 22 9.99 4.74 -8.38
CA LEU A 22 10.61 3.46 -8.66
C LEU A 22 10.05 3.06 -10.01
N SER A 23 10.78 3.39 -11.07
CA SER A 23 10.56 2.83 -12.40
C SER A 23 10.79 1.33 -12.26
N ALA A 24 9.71 0.60 -12.04
CA ALA A 24 9.72 -0.84 -12.13
C ALA A 24 10.14 -1.21 -13.57
N GLU A 25 11.20 -2.00 -13.71
CA GLU A 25 11.52 -2.68 -14.96
C GLU A 25 10.28 -3.51 -15.36
N PHE A 26 9.68 -3.18 -16.50
CA PHE A 26 8.45 -3.81 -16.97
C PHE A 26 8.62 -5.35 -17.02
N GLY A 27 7.73 -6.08 -16.35
CA GLY A 27 7.62 -7.54 -16.44
C GLY A 27 8.17 -8.36 -15.27
N LYS A 28 8.88 -7.77 -14.31
CA LYS A 28 9.32 -8.47 -13.08
C LYS A 28 8.42 -8.12 -11.89
N PRO A 29 8.06 -9.09 -11.01
CA PRO A 29 7.41 -8.78 -9.75
C PRO A 29 8.26 -7.84 -8.88
N VAL A 30 7.62 -6.81 -8.34
CA VAL A 30 8.21 -5.83 -7.44
C VAL A 30 7.53 -5.94 -6.09
N MET A 31 8.32 -6.03 -5.01
CA MET A 31 7.80 -6.00 -3.66
C MET A 31 7.00 -4.72 -3.43
N MET A 32 5.82 -4.84 -2.82
CA MET A 32 5.00 -3.69 -2.48
C MET A 32 5.58 -2.96 -1.28
N GLN A 33 5.61 -1.64 -1.35
CA GLN A 33 6.12 -0.76 -0.30
C GLN A 33 5.07 -0.58 0.78
N ALA A 34 5.49 -0.62 2.03
CA ALA A 34 4.57 -0.53 3.15
C ALA A 34 4.66 0.82 3.87
N VAL A 35 3.48 1.40 4.17
CA VAL A 35 3.32 2.68 4.85
C VAL A 35 2.18 2.59 5.86
N ALA A 36 2.41 3.11 7.08
CA ALA A 36 1.35 3.21 8.07
C ALA A 36 0.24 4.16 7.60
N VAL A 37 -1.03 3.85 7.86
CA VAL A 37 -2.18 4.68 7.43
C VAL A 37 -2.05 6.13 7.90
N LYS A 38 -1.61 6.34 9.15
CA LYS A 38 -1.38 7.67 9.73
C LYS A 38 -0.34 8.47 8.93
N THR A 39 0.72 7.82 8.46
CA THR A 39 1.76 8.46 7.64
C THR A 39 1.23 8.75 6.24
N ALA A 40 0.54 7.79 5.61
CA ALA A 40 -0.05 7.97 4.28
C ALA A 40 -1.00 9.18 4.22
N ARG A 41 -1.80 9.42 5.29
CA ARG A 41 -2.67 10.60 5.43
C ARG A 41 -1.91 11.92 5.21
N GLN A 42 -0.65 11.99 5.61
CA GLN A 42 0.17 13.20 5.55
C GLN A 42 1.05 13.27 4.31
N SER A 43 1.65 12.14 3.91
CA SER A 43 2.70 12.10 2.89
C SER A 43 2.26 11.55 1.54
N ASN A 44 1.12 10.85 1.45
CA ASN A 44 0.57 10.32 0.21
C ASN A 44 -0.97 10.45 0.17
N PRO A 45 -1.49 11.66 -0.13
CA PRO A 45 -2.93 11.93 -0.06
C PRO A 45 -3.76 11.14 -1.08
N LEU A 46 -3.18 10.76 -2.22
CA LEU A 46 -3.85 9.91 -3.20
C LEU A 46 -4.05 8.49 -2.67
N LEU A 47 -3.00 7.89 -2.09
CA LEU A 47 -3.09 6.58 -1.47
C LEU A 47 -4.05 6.58 -0.29
N TYR A 48 -4.03 7.63 0.53
CA TYR A 48 -5.00 7.78 1.62
C TYR A 48 -6.43 7.91 1.09
N LYS A 49 -6.65 8.78 0.10
CA LYS A 49 -7.97 8.97 -0.54
C LYS A 49 -8.49 7.68 -1.17
N LEU A 50 -7.60 6.85 -1.74
CA LEU A 50 -7.97 5.57 -2.30
C LEU A 50 -8.61 4.65 -1.27
N TRP A 51 -8.32 4.79 0.02
CA TRP A 51 -8.79 3.90 1.10
C TRP A 51 -9.66 4.58 2.15
N SER A 52 -9.97 5.86 2.01
CA SER A 52 -10.61 6.67 3.05
C SER A 52 -11.96 6.13 3.50
N ASP A 53 -12.70 5.47 2.62
CA ASP A 53 -13.98 4.81 2.95
C ASP A 53 -13.81 3.66 3.95
N LEU A 54 -12.79 2.81 3.80
CA LEU A 54 -12.54 1.71 4.74
C LEU A 54 -11.88 2.20 6.02
N ILE A 55 -10.96 3.17 5.91
CA ILE A 55 -10.29 3.79 7.07
C ILE A 55 -11.32 4.46 7.96
N ASN A 56 -12.20 5.31 7.42
CA ASN A 56 -13.22 6.00 8.21
C ASN A 56 -14.18 5.01 8.88
N LYS A 57 -14.59 3.93 8.19
CA LYS A 57 -15.43 2.88 8.80
C LYS A 57 -14.72 2.16 9.95
N ASN A 58 -13.42 1.90 9.82
CA ASN A 58 -12.63 1.29 10.88
C ASN A 58 -12.52 2.23 12.09
N GLU A 59 -12.24 3.53 11.85
CA GLU A 59 -12.19 4.55 12.90
C GLU A 59 -13.54 4.69 13.63
N GLU A 60 -14.66 4.73 12.90
CA GLU A 60 -16.02 4.74 13.46
C GLU A 60 -16.29 3.51 14.34
N HIS A 61 -15.87 2.32 13.89
CA HIS A 61 -16.00 1.09 14.66
C HIS A 61 -15.25 1.16 16.00
N PHE A 62 -13.97 1.53 15.99
CA PHE A 62 -13.18 1.60 17.22
C PHE A 62 -13.62 2.74 18.15
N ALA A 63 -14.06 3.88 17.59
CA ALA A 63 -14.68 4.94 18.38
C ALA A 63 -15.95 4.46 19.10
N SER A 64 -16.76 3.60 18.47
CA SER A 64 -17.99 3.08 19.05
C SER A 64 -17.78 2.01 20.14
N THR A 65 -16.67 1.25 20.07
CA THR A 65 -16.38 0.17 21.03
C THR A 65 -15.53 0.62 22.22
N GLY A 66 -14.96 1.81 22.18
CA GLY A 66 -14.06 2.32 23.23
C GLY A 66 -12.67 1.65 23.23
N HIS A 67 -12.39 0.80 22.25
CA HIS A 67 -11.08 0.19 22.07
C HIS A 67 -10.16 1.10 21.24
N SER A 68 -8.86 1.03 21.50
CA SER A 68 -7.86 1.70 20.66
C SER A 68 -7.83 1.06 19.28
N ASN A 69 -7.71 1.89 18.23
CA ASN A 69 -7.52 1.40 16.88
C ASN A 69 -6.18 0.61 16.79
N PRO A 70 -6.19 -0.66 16.35
CA PRO A 70 -4.97 -1.43 16.15
C PRO A 70 -4.06 -0.81 15.08
N PRO A 71 -2.79 -1.26 14.98
CA PRO A 71 -1.90 -0.83 13.90
C PRO A 71 -2.48 -1.12 12.50
N GLU A 72 -2.46 -0.10 11.64
CA GLU A 72 -2.97 -0.16 10.27
C GLU A 72 -1.86 0.16 9.27
N SER A 73 -1.79 -0.58 8.17
CA SER A 73 -0.75 -0.41 7.16
C SER A 73 -1.28 -0.63 5.76
N ILE A 74 -0.66 0.02 4.78
CA ILE A 74 -0.97 -0.11 3.36
C ILE A 74 0.29 -0.61 2.65
N LEU A 75 0.18 -1.69 1.88
CA LEU A 75 1.17 -2.05 0.86
C LEU A 75 0.78 -1.40 -0.45
N PHE A 76 1.72 -0.83 -1.19
CA PHE A 76 1.42 -0.24 -2.50
C PHE A 76 2.61 -0.28 -3.46
N ASN A 77 2.32 -0.22 -4.75
CA ASN A 77 3.27 0.11 -5.82
C ASN A 77 2.60 1.04 -6.83
N GLU A 78 3.41 1.83 -7.51
CA GLU A 78 2.99 2.71 -8.59
C GLU A 78 3.69 2.30 -9.89
N TYR A 79 2.92 2.20 -10.97
CA TYR A 79 3.45 1.94 -12.31
C TYR A 79 3.06 3.07 -13.26
N SER A 80 3.93 3.38 -14.21
CA SER A 80 3.59 4.23 -15.35
C SER A 80 3.33 3.37 -16.58
N SER A 81 2.17 3.53 -17.21
CA SER A 81 1.80 2.79 -18.42
C SER A 81 1.01 3.65 -19.39
N ALA A 82 1.55 3.85 -20.59
CA ALA A 82 0.92 4.63 -21.66
C ALA A 82 0.44 6.03 -21.20
N GLY A 83 1.27 6.73 -20.42
CA GLY A 83 0.96 8.07 -19.90
C GLY A 83 -0.03 8.12 -18.73
N ARG A 84 -0.42 6.96 -18.17
CA ARG A 84 -1.29 6.84 -17.00
C ARG A 84 -0.49 6.29 -15.81
N THR A 85 -0.82 6.74 -14.62
CA THR A 85 -0.30 6.15 -13.38
C THR A 85 -1.26 5.07 -12.92
N ILE A 86 -0.73 3.89 -12.61
CA ILE A 86 -1.47 2.75 -12.06
C ILE A 86 -1.02 2.56 -10.62
N LEU A 87 -1.91 2.82 -9.67
CA LEU A 87 -1.66 2.59 -8.25
C LEU A 87 -2.29 1.25 -7.85
N VAL A 88 -1.46 0.29 -7.47
CA VAL A 88 -1.92 -0.95 -6.84
C VAL A 88 -1.65 -0.86 -5.35
N SER A 89 -2.62 -1.21 -4.53
CA SER A 89 -2.43 -1.24 -3.09
C SER A 89 -3.32 -2.27 -2.41
N THR A 90 -2.88 -2.81 -1.28
CA THR A 90 -3.69 -3.59 -0.33
C THR A 90 -3.56 -2.97 1.05
N ILE A 91 -4.64 -2.99 1.82
CA ILE A 91 -4.67 -2.37 3.15
C ILE A 91 -4.96 -3.41 4.23
N PHE A 92 -4.16 -3.38 5.29
CA PHE A 92 -4.40 -4.13 6.50
C PHE A 92 -5.19 -3.28 7.50
N LEU A 93 -6.46 -3.63 7.65
CA LEU A 93 -7.35 -3.15 8.71
C LEU A 93 -7.97 -4.39 9.36
N ASN A 94 -7.82 -4.59 10.67
CA ASN A 94 -8.25 -5.81 11.37
C ASN A 94 -9.70 -6.21 11.06
N GLN A 95 -10.61 -5.25 10.90
CA GLN A 95 -12.02 -5.52 10.61
C GLN A 95 -12.27 -6.01 9.17
N PHE A 96 -11.41 -5.66 8.22
CA PHE A 96 -11.65 -5.86 6.78
C PHE A 96 -10.78 -6.94 6.16
N CYS A 97 -9.80 -7.44 6.91
CA CYS A 97 -8.99 -8.57 6.50
C CYS A 97 -9.55 -9.85 7.11
N ASP A 98 -9.65 -10.90 6.28
CA ASP A 98 -9.79 -12.24 6.80
C ASP A 98 -8.41 -12.59 7.36
N ALA A 99 -8.31 -12.59 8.70
CA ALA A 99 -7.08 -12.96 9.37
C ALA A 99 -6.61 -14.30 8.79
N GLY A 100 -5.41 -14.29 8.21
CA GLY A 100 -4.69 -15.55 8.10
C GLY A 100 -4.56 -16.14 9.49
N PRO A 101 -4.40 -17.45 9.56
CA PRO A 101 -4.67 -18.27 10.74
C PRO A 101 -3.95 -17.78 12.00
N ASN A 102 -4.66 -16.97 12.80
CA ASN A 102 -4.31 -16.49 14.15
C ASN A 102 -4.34 -17.62 15.21
N SER A 103 -4.07 -18.87 14.82
CA SER A 103 -3.87 -19.98 15.78
C SER A 103 -2.39 -20.12 16.08
N ALA A 104 -2.03 -20.37 17.34
CA ALA A 104 -0.64 -20.62 17.78
C ALA A 104 0.07 -21.76 17.02
N THR A 105 -0.66 -22.58 16.25
CA THR A 105 -0.17 -23.70 15.45
C THR A 105 -0.01 -23.39 13.96
N SER A 106 -0.37 -22.18 13.53
CA SER A 106 -0.33 -21.87 12.11
C SER A 106 0.99 -21.29 11.66
N THR A 107 1.41 -21.71 10.48
CA THR A 107 2.63 -21.25 9.82
C THR A 107 2.37 -20.12 8.82
N ALA A 108 1.13 -19.76 8.51
CA ALA A 108 0.84 -18.71 7.53
C ALA A 108 0.94 -17.31 8.16
N LEU A 109 1.74 -16.45 7.53
CA LEU A 109 2.12 -15.14 8.06
C LEU A 109 1.41 -13.97 7.38
N TYR A 110 0.45 -14.25 6.50
CA TYR A 110 -0.22 -13.27 5.68
C TYR A 110 -1.71 -13.21 6.03
N ALA A 111 -2.39 -12.09 5.74
CA ALA A 111 -3.85 -11.97 5.87
C ALA A 111 -4.51 -11.69 4.52
N SER A 112 -5.69 -12.24 4.25
CA SER A 112 -6.43 -11.94 3.02
C SER A 112 -7.16 -10.60 3.20
N CYS A 113 -6.69 -9.57 2.50
CA CYS A 113 -7.09 -8.19 2.70
C CYS A 113 -7.67 -7.57 1.42
N PRO A 114 -8.42 -6.46 1.52
CA PRO A 114 -8.85 -5.70 0.35
C PRO A 114 -7.67 -5.25 -0.51
N LEU A 115 -7.81 -5.39 -1.83
CA LEU A 115 -6.89 -4.90 -2.85
C LEU A 115 -7.61 -3.90 -3.75
N ARG A 116 -6.94 -2.80 -4.08
CA ARG A 116 -7.39 -1.82 -5.08
C ARG A 116 -6.33 -1.60 -6.14
N VAL A 117 -6.77 -1.67 -7.40
CA VAL A 117 -6.01 -1.18 -8.55
C VAL A 117 -6.72 0.04 -9.10
N ALA A 118 -6.03 1.18 -9.10
CA ALA A 118 -6.56 2.45 -9.49
C ALA A 118 -5.79 3.03 -10.67
N VAL A 119 -6.51 3.58 -11.65
CA VAL A 119 -5.92 4.42 -12.70
C VAL A 119 -6.00 5.87 -12.24
N VAL A 120 -4.86 6.54 -12.22
CA VAL A 120 -4.70 7.93 -11.75
C VAL A 120 -4.24 8.79 -12.92
N SER A 121 -4.86 9.97 -13.04
CA SER A 121 -4.45 11.03 -13.95
C SER A 121 -4.25 12.31 -13.13
N GLY A 122 -3.01 12.80 -13.06
CA GLY A 122 -2.66 13.90 -12.18
C GLY A 122 -2.98 13.59 -10.71
N ALA A 123 -3.84 14.41 -10.09
CA ALA A 123 -4.28 14.24 -8.70
C ALA A 123 -5.65 13.54 -8.57
N GLU A 124 -6.16 12.95 -9.64
CA GLU A 124 -7.49 12.35 -9.67
C GLU A 124 -7.45 10.85 -9.93
N ILE A 125 -8.20 10.12 -9.09
CA ILE A 125 -8.48 8.69 -9.26
C ILE A 125 -9.62 8.57 -10.28
N GLN A 126 -9.32 7.99 -11.45
CA GLN A 126 -10.25 7.87 -12.57
C GLN A 126 -11.10 6.61 -12.47
N THR A 127 -10.45 5.47 -12.21
CA THR A 127 -11.11 4.18 -12.03
C THR A 127 -10.51 3.45 -10.86
N VAL A 128 -11.33 2.62 -10.20
CA VAL A 128 -10.90 1.72 -9.13
C VAL A 128 -11.49 0.34 -9.38
N LYS A 129 -10.64 -0.68 -9.30
CA LYS A 129 -11.02 -2.08 -9.33
C LYS A 129 -10.71 -2.68 -7.98
N ASN A 130 -11.72 -3.29 -7.38
CA ASN A 130 -11.62 -3.92 -6.07
C ASN A 130 -11.41 -5.43 -6.25
N ALA A 131 -10.54 -6.00 -5.43
CA ALA A 131 -10.28 -7.43 -5.33
C ALA A 131 -9.89 -7.77 -3.88
N LYS A 132 -9.45 -9.01 -3.65
CA LYS A 132 -8.72 -9.38 -2.44
C LYS A 132 -7.32 -9.86 -2.84
N ALA A 133 -6.35 -9.62 -1.97
CA ALA A 133 -4.99 -10.17 -2.07
C ALA A 133 -4.44 -10.41 -0.67
N CYS A 134 -3.42 -11.24 -0.57
CA CYS A 134 -2.75 -11.42 0.70
C CYS A 134 -1.88 -10.20 1.02
N PHE A 135 -1.97 -9.74 2.26
CA PHE A 135 -1.14 -8.73 2.87
C PHE A 135 -0.06 -9.45 3.68
N LEU A 136 1.19 -9.23 3.30
CA LEU A 136 2.39 -9.70 3.98
C LEU A 136 3.45 -8.61 3.93
N ASP A 137 3.64 -7.92 5.06
CA ASP A 137 4.76 -7.00 5.30
C ASP A 137 5.83 -7.75 6.09
N ALA A 138 6.93 -8.11 5.44
CA ALA A 138 8.00 -8.92 6.02
C ALA A 138 9.05 -8.11 6.79
N ARG A 139 8.90 -6.78 6.87
CA ARG A 139 9.90 -5.90 7.48
C ARG A 139 9.87 -6.00 9.01
N PRO A 140 11.01 -5.85 9.70
CA PRO A 140 11.02 -5.68 11.15
C PRO A 140 10.14 -4.50 11.58
N GLY A 141 9.30 -4.69 12.59
CA GLY A 141 8.31 -3.74 13.06
C GLY A 141 7.00 -3.74 12.26
N SER A 142 6.75 -4.76 11.43
CA SER A 142 5.50 -4.89 10.68
C SER A 142 4.30 -5.12 11.59
N VAL A 143 3.10 -4.82 11.08
CA VAL A 143 1.84 -5.12 11.79
C VAL A 143 1.60 -6.63 11.95
N LEU A 144 2.37 -7.47 11.25
CA LEU A 144 2.32 -8.93 11.31
C LEU A 144 3.55 -9.53 12.00
N ASP A 145 4.35 -8.72 12.70
CA ASP A 145 5.54 -9.18 13.40
C ASP A 145 5.19 -10.32 14.36
N LEU A 146 5.82 -11.47 14.11
CA LEU A 146 5.78 -12.61 15.00
C LEU A 146 6.69 -12.35 16.21
N ASP A 147 6.13 -12.50 17.41
CA ASP A 147 6.89 -12.45 18.65
C ASP A 147 7.56 -13.82 18.91
N PRO A 148 8.89 -13.91 19.18
CA PRO A 148 9.91 -12.85 19.18
C PRO A 148 10.59 -12.68 17.81
N PRO A 149 11.10 -11.47 17.44
CA PRO A 149 11.58 -11.22 16.09
C PRO A 149 13.04 -11.69 15.90
N PRO A 150 13.32 -12.79 15.18
CA PRO A 150 14.67 -13.15 14.83
C PRO A 150 14.95 -12.50 13.48
N ALA A 151 15.46 -11.26 13.45
CA ALA A 151 15.81 -10.54 12.21
C ALA A 151 14.77 -10.78 11.10
N GLY A 152 13.61 -10.11 11.18
CA GLY A 152 12.40 -10.38 10.37
C GLY A 152 12.64 -10.91 8.95
N PRO A 153 11.75 -11.78 8.44
CA PRO A 153 12.02 -12.64 7.29
C PRO A 153 12.58 -11.89 6.07
N ASP A 154 13.54 -12.51 5.34
CA ASP A 154 14.24 -11.83 4.24
C ASP A 154 13.23 -11.28 3.21
N PRO A 155 13.19 -9.96 2.97
CA PRO A 155 12.26 -9.33 2.02
C PRO A 155 12.53 -9.73 0.56
N LYS A 156 13.60 -10.46 0.25
CA LYS A 156 13.74 -11.09 -1.07
C LYS A 156 12.89 -12.35 -1.22
N THR A 157 12.60 -13.00 -0.10
CA THR A 157 11.99 -14.33 -0.02
C THR A 157 10.58 -14.28 0.55
N THR A 158 10.22 -13.18 1.21
CA THR A 158 8.97 -13.05 1.97
C THR A 158 8.36 -11.68 1.73
N GLY A 159 7.10 -11.64 1.29
CA GLY A 159 6.33 -10.40 1.15
C GLY A 159 5.29 -10.46 0.04
N THR A 160 4.58 -9.35 -0.15
CA THR A 160 3.60 -9.18 -1.23
C THR A 160 4.24 -8.45 -2.39
N TYR A 161 4.04 -8.97 -3.59
CA TYR A 161 4.63 -8.46 -4.83
C TYR A 161 3.52 -8.12 -5.82
N SER A 162 3.78 -7.13 -6.65
CA SER A 162 2.93 -6.81 -7.80
C SER A 162 3.74 -6.71 -9.08
N ASN A 163 3.10 -6.99 -10.21
CA ASN A 163 3.70 -6.93 -11.54
C ASN A 163 2.71 -6.33 -12.53
N LEU A 164 3.17 -5.38 -13.34
CA LEU A 164 2.40 -4.83 -14.45
C LEU A 164 2.47 -5.76 -15.67
N ILE A 165 1.34 -6.33 -16.04
CA ILE A 165 1.16 -7.11 -17.27
C ILE A 165 0.67 -6.16 -18.37
N THR A 166 1.59 -5.69 -19.19
CA THR A 166 1.32 -4.73 -20.27
C THR A 166 0.43 -5.33 -21.36
N LYS A 167 0.67 -6.58 -21.74
CA LYS A 167 -0.17 -7.34 -22.67
C LYS A 167 -1.45 -7.81 -21.95
N GLY A 168 -2.39 -6.89 -21.74
CA GLY A 168 -3.67 -7.18 -21.10
C GLY A 168 -4.15 -6.13 -20.08
N ASN A 169 -3.44 -5.01 -19.91
CA ASN A 169 -3.79 -3.94 -18.97
C ASN A 169 -4.20 -4.50 -17.60
N SER A 170 -3.32 -5.30 -17.00
CA SER A 170 -3.62 -5.99 -15.75
C SER A 170 -2.46 -5.89 -14.78
N ILE A 171 -2.75 -5.86 -13.49
CA ILE A 171 -1.77 -6.04 -12.42
C ILE A 171 -1.92 -7.46 -11.88
N ALA A 172 -0.83 -8.23 -11.88
CA ALA A 172 -0.74 -9.44 -11.09
C ALA A 172 -0.23 -9.09 -9.69
N VAL A 173 -0.84 -9.65 -8.66
CA VAL A 173 -0.42 -9.56 -7.27
C VAL A 173 -0.21 -10.99 -6.76
N SER A 174 0.86 -11.21 -6.01
CA SER A 174 1.23 -12.53 -5.49
C SER A 174 2.02 -12.38 -4.19
N THR A 175 2.04 -13.42 -3.38
CA THR A 175 2.76 -13.42 -2.10
C THR A 175 3.76 -14.57 -2.07
N LEU A 176 4.97 -14.27 -1.58
CA LEU A 176 5.99 -15.26 -1.26
C LEU A 176 6.13 -15.33 0.27
N GLN A 177 6.28 -16.52 0.81
CA GLN A 177 6.67 -16.73 2.20
C GLN A 177 7.87 -17.68 2.23
N SER A 178 9.02 -17.17 2.65
CA SER A 178 10.29 -17.92 2.68
C SER A 178 10.58 -18.66 1.36
N ASP A 179 10.52 -17.94 0.23
CA ASP A 179 10.69 -18.41 -1.16
C ASP A 179 9.59 -19.34 -1.69
N HIS A 180 8.56 -19.62 -0.89
CA HIS A 180 7.41 -20.42 -1.33
C HIS A 180 6.29 -19.49 -1.79
N ALA A 181 5.92 -19.62 -3.07
CA ALA A 181 4.73 -18.97 -3.59
C ALA A 181 3.49 -19.47 -2.85
N GLN A 182 2.58 -18.55 -2.53
CA GLN A 182 1.27 -18.85 -1.93
C GLN A 182 0.22 -18.77 -3.05
N PRO A 183 -0.19 -19.90 -3.67
CA PRO A 183 -1.05 -19.88 -4.86
C PRO A 183 -2.41 -19.23 -4.62
N GLU A 184 -2.97 -19.39 -3.43
CA GLU A 184 -4.21 -18.75 -2.97
C GLU A 184 -4.12 -17.23 -2.86
N CYS A 185 -2.91 -16.68 -2.81
CA CYS A 185 -2.63 -15.25 -2.76
C CYS A 185 -2.37 -14.64 -4.15
N ALA A 186 -2.42 -15.44 -5.21
CA ALA A 186 -2.21 -14.96 -6.57
C ALA A 186 -3.52 -14.43 -7.17
N VAL A 187 -3.53 -13.18 -7.59
CA VAL A 187 -4.68 -12.53 -8.24
C VAL A 187 -4.22 -11.66 -9.41
N THR A 188 -4.98 -11.68 -10.51
CA THR A 188 -4.78 -10.77 -11.64
C THR A 188 -5.99 -9.85 -11.75
N VAL A 189 -5.74 -8.54 -11.71
CA VAL A 189 -6.78 -7.51 -11.72
C VAL A 189 -6.62 -6.63 -12.97
N PRO A 190 -7.62 -6.58 -13.87
CA PRO A 190 -7.59 -5.70 -15.02
C PRO A 190 -7.84 -4.24 -14.62
N PHE A 191 -7.36 -3.27 -15.40
CA PHE A 191 -7.56 -1.83 -15.16
C PHE A 191 -7.77 -1.00 -16.44
#